data_AF-A0A8J2N5H3-F1
#
_entry.id   AF-A0A8J2N5H3-F1
#
_cell.length_a   1.000
_cell.length_b   1.000
_cell.length_c   1.000
_cell.angle_alpha   90.00
_cell.angle_beta   90.00
_cell.angle_gamma   90.00
#
_symmetry.space_group_name_H-M   'P 1'
#
loop_
_entity.id
_entity.type
_entity.pdbx_description
1 polymer ?
#
loop_
_entity_poly.entity_id
_entity_poly.type
_entity_poly.pdbx_seq_one_letter_code
_entity_poly.pdbx_strand_id
1 'polypeptide(L)'
;MSQSPGCISAPVVNLAYTPSTPSSPPPSCSNDNDKPLPSYLSRHIKLGFTQDDVAALISSIDSSQAPPSSSDATLAHLPAELLLQILEHVPVDHVLDWRLRTELVGYMGARHESVMQDLEEEEYEAVHLLEAEYVRIEEGGKMGGEDEERGKRPVWSGTHAVFKIKDEWYRAFRQISGAEARGGHAINAADSQWFSVLDLLELRREERFGQLRWCIRLDHAVLDLDFPCVKDRLHFDLDINLHTGLIRVAWQDMLIRFLKTERALRLLLEEKRDATFTFSHLEDCLRSTRRTRLINSLTTSKDDNAIRWALRPLRPLFGTPADRHTSPLSNTEHDATRQLLLLRRTASLTASQLTYLHTLHTTYLTLEASVQSLDDTYTEFKSYMSMPGFQTTILLPSMINNAKRVPRNPVAWSDELRQKIECQVARWKQQRDVMEKVRALLEGSCEAMAVPEDGFDELGSDF
;
A
#
# COMPACT_ATOMS: atom_id res chain seq x y z
N MET A 1 16.89 51.50 5.56
CA MET A 1 16.21 51.01 6.79
C MET A 1 15.20 49.96 6.35
N SER A 2 15.58 48.69 6.47
CA SER A 2 14.83 47.52 5.98
C SER A 2 13.94 47.00 7.10
N GLN A 3 12.63 46.97 6.89
CA GLN A 3 11.67 46.38 7.83
C GLN A 3 11.43 44.91 7.43
N SER A 4 11.82 44.01 8.32
CA SER A 4 11.53 42.58 8.24
C SER A 4 10.03 42.33 8.49
N PRO A 5 9.37 41.45 7.72
CA PRO A 5 8.01 41.03 8.02
C PRO A 5 8.02 40.06 9.21
N GLY A 6 7.18 40.35 10.21
CA GLY A 6 7.04 39.60 11.45
C GLY A 6 6.42 38.22 11.24
N CYS A 7 7.05 37.20 11.81
CA CYS A 7 6.48 35.88 11.99
C CYS A 7 5.31 35.94 12.98
N ILE A 8 4.11 35.60 12.52
CA ILE A 8 2.95 35.34 13.37
C ILE A 8 2.99 33.84 13.71
N SER A 9 3.45 33.52 14.92
CA SER A 9 3.34 32.18 15.48
C SER A 9 1.89 31.89 15.85
N ALA A 10 1.29 30.89 15.21
CA ALA A 10 0.01 30.33 15.61
C ALA A 10 0.17 29.48 16.90
N PRO A 11 -0.84 29.45 17.79
CA PRO A 11 -0.76 28.68 19.02
C PRO A 11 -0.84 27.18 18.72
N VAL A 12 0.13 26.43 19.26
CA VAL A 12 0.11 24.97 19.32
C VAL A 12 -1.02 24.55 20.27
N VAL A 13 -2.09 23.97 19.72
CA VAL A 13 -3.11 23.30 20.50
C VAL A 13 -2.52 21.96 20.95
N ASN A 14 -2.02 21.93 22.19
CA ASN A 14 -1.69 20.67 22.88
C ASN A 14 -3.00 19.91 23.13
N LEU A 15 -3.24 18.85 22.36
CA LEU A 15 -4.23 17.84 22.73
C LEU A 15 -3.74 17.16 24.00
N ALA A 16 -4.45 17.41 25.11
CA ALA A 16 -4.19 16.79 26.39
C ALA A 16 -4.35 15.28 26.26
N TYR A 17 -3.24 14.56 26.43
CA TYR A 17 -3.24 13.12 26.64
C TYR A 17 -3.89 12.86 28.00
N THR A 18 -5.12 12.35 28.01
CA THR A 18 -5.74 11.84 29.24
C THR A 18 -5.05 10.51 29.56
N PRO A 19 -4.30 10.41 30.67
CA PRO A 19 -3.73 9.14 31.08
C PRO A 19 -4.88 8.20 31.45
N SER A 20 -4.98 7.09 30.73
CA SER A 20 -5.84 5.96 31.09
C SER A 20 -5.49 5.51 32.50
N THR A 21 -6.48 5.59 33.39
CA THR A 21 -6.47 5.05 34.74
C THR A 21 -6.05 3.57 34.70
N PRO A 22 -5.14 3.11 35.57
CA PRO A 22 -4.79 1.70 35.65
C PRO A 22 -6.02 0.92 36.13
N SER A 23 -6.54 0.07 35.25
CA SER A 23 -7.50 -0.96 35.60
C SER A 23 -6.89 -1.85 36.68
N SER A 24 -7.72 -2.24 37.64
CA SER A 24 -7.37 -3.03 38.82
C SER A 24 -6.54 -4.28 38.47
N PRO A 25 -5.64 -4.72 39.37
CA PRO A 25 -4.86 -5.93 39.15
C PRO A 25 -5.80 -7.13 39.00
N PRO A 26 -5.53 -8.08 38.09
CA PRO A 26 -6.30 -9.30 38.01
C PRO A 26 -6.19 -10.06 39.34
N PRO A 27 -7.24 -10.80 39.74
CA PRO A 27 -7.21 -11.60 40.96
C PRO A 27 -6.05 -12.59 40.88
N SER A 28 -5.19 -12.54 41.90
CA SER A 28 -4.09 -13.48 42.10
C SER A 28 -4.65 -14.91 42.14
N CYS A 29 -4.56 -15.58 41.00
CA CYS A 29 -4.83 -17.01 40.89
C CYS A 29 -3.77 -17.75 41.70
N SER A 30 -4.27 -18.54 42.64
CA SER A 30 -3.55 -19.43 43.53
C SER A 30 -2.49 -20.28 42.83
N ASN A 31 -1.35 -20.38 43.50
CA ASN A 31 -0.23 -21.32 43.30
C ASN A 31 -0.65 -22.69 42.71
N ASP A 32 -0.59 -22.82 41.39
CA ASP A 32 -0.57 -24.11 40.65
C ASP A 32 0.75 -24.20 39.84
N ASN A 33 1.85 -23.76 40.47
CA ASN A 33 3.14 -23.47 39.84
C ASN A 33 4.06 -24.69 39.62
N ASP A 34 3.58 -25.91 39.82
CA ASP A 34 4.40 -27.13 39.73
C ASP A 34 4.01 -28.05 38.56
N LYS A 35 3.46 -27.52 37.47
CA LYS A 35 3.43 -28.26 36.20
C LYS A 35 4.74 -28.02 35.46
N PRO A 36 5.56 -29.06 35.22
CA PRO A 36 6.80 -28.88 34.47
C PRO A 36 6.46 -28.36 33.08
N LEU A 37 7.02 -27.18 32.75
CA LEU A 37 6.88 -26.59 31.42
C LEU A 37 7.26 -27.63 30.36
N PRO A 38 6.48 -27.74 29.26
CA PRO A 38 6.79 -28.66 28.19
C PRO A 38 8.24 -28.54 27.74
N SER A 39 8.90 -29.67 27.48
CA SER A 39 10.35 -29.73 27.21
C SER A 39 10.82 -28.89 26.02
N TYR A 40 9.90 -28.51 25.13
CA TYR A 40 10.16 -27.61 24.02
C TYR A 40 10.24 -26.13 24.45
N LEU A 41 9.50 -25.70 25.49
CA LEU A 41 9.56 -24.33 26.03
C LEU A 41 10.73 -24.14 27.01
N SER A 42 11.14 -25.20 27.70
CA SER A 42 12.18 -25.13 28.74
C SER A 42 13.55 -24.68 28.21
N ARG A 43 13.81 -24.86 26.91
CA ARG A 43 15.05 -24.39 26.25
C ARG A 43 15.07 -22.87 26.04
N HIS A 44 13.90 -22.26 25.91
CA HIS A 44 13.78 -20.83 25.58
C HIS A 44 13.81 -19.93 26.81
N ILE A 45 13.52 -20.45 28.02
CA ILE A 45 13.61 -19.70 29.29
C ILE A 45 14.99 -19.05 29.52
N LYS A 46 16.05 -19.61 28.93
CA LYS A 46 17.42 -19.05 28.99
C LYS A 46 17.62 -17.77 28.17
N LEU A 47 16.64 -17.34 27.37
CA LEU A 47 16.68 -16.12 26.57
C LEU A 47 16.19 -14.87 27.33
N GLY A 48 15.93 -14.97 28.64
CA GLY A 48 15.55 -13.84 29.48
C GLY A 48 14.04 -13.63 29.65
N PHE A 49 13.23 -14.65 29.36
CA PHE A 49 11.77 -14.57 29.53
C PHE A 49 11.36 -14.55 31.00
N THR A 50 10.40 -13.70 31.34
CA THR A 50 9.69 -13.80 32.61
C THR A 50 8.63 -14.89 32.54
N GLN A 51 8.21 -15.39 33.69
CA GLN A 51 7.15 -16.39 33.78
C GLN A 51 5.81 -15.86 33.23
N ASP A 52 5.60 -14.54 33.32
CA ASP A 52 4.42 -13.87 32.78
C ASP A 52 4.43 -13.82 31.25
N ASP A 53 5.59 -13.62 30.61
CA ASP A 53 5.72 -13.66 29.13
C ASP A 53 5.42 -15.05 28.59
N VAL A 54 5.89 -16.08 29.29
CA VAL A 54 5.63 -17.48 28.95
C VAL A 54 4.15 -17.80 29.14
N ALA A 55 3.53 -17.32 30.22
CA ALA A 55 2.10 -17.51 30.47
C ALA A 55 1.23 -16.75 29.44
N ALA A 56 1.63 -15.54 29.03
CA ALA A 56 0.95 -14.78 27.98
C ALA A 56 1.07 -15.45 26.61
N LEU A 57 2.24 -15.99 26.27
CA LEU A 57 2.47 -16.75 25.06
C LEU A 57 1.63 -18.04 25.04
N ILE A 58 1.63 -18.80 26.14
CA ILE A 58 0.82 -20.02 26.28
C ILE A 58 -0.67 -19.68 26.23
N SER A 59 -1.12 -18.63 26.91
CA SER A 59 -2.52 -18.18 26.89
C SER A 59 -2.96 -17.74 25.49
N SER A 60 -2.09 -17.06 24.73
CA SER A 60 -2.32 -16.71 23.32
C SER A 60 -2.42 -17.95 22.43
N ILE A 61 -1.53 -18.92 22.63
CA ILE A 61 -1.54 -20.22 21.94
C ILE A 61 -2.82 -21.01 22.28
N ASP A 62 -3.18 -21.14 23.55
CA ASP A 62 -4.34 -21.93 23.99
C ASP A 62 -5.65 -21.29 23.55
N SER A 63 -5.74 -19.95 23.60
CA SER A 63 -6.87 -19.20 23.04
C SER A 63 -6.98 -19.38 21.52
N SER A 64 -5.86 -19.65 20.84
CA SER A 64 -5.80 -19.86 19.38
C SER A 64 -6.21 -21.27 18.92
N GLN A 65 -6.22 -22.25 19.84
CA GLN A 65 -6.56 -23.65 19.56
C GLN A 65 -7.95 -24.07 20.05
N ALA A 66 -8.76 -23.13 20.56
CA ALA A 66 -10.13 -23.42 20.99
C ALA A 66 -10.96 -23.96 19.80
N PRO A 67 -11.60 -25.13 19.92
CA PRO A 67 -12.39 -25.70 18.84
C PRO A 67 -13.56 -24.79 18.47
N PRO A 68 -13.98 -24.75 17.19
CA PRO A 68 -14.94 -23.78 16.69
C PRO A 68 -16.31 -23.99 17.34
N SER A 69 -16.62 -23.17 18.34
CA SER A 69 -17.99 -22.95 18.78
C SER A 69 -18.67 -22.03 17.76
N SER A 70 -19.22 -22.66 16.71
CA SER A 70 -20.31 -22.17 15.83
C SER A 70 -20.48 -20.65 15.69
N SER A 71 -19.81 -20.02 14.72
CA SER A 71 -20.40 -19.12 13.70
C SER A 71 -19.42 -18.13 13.07
N ASP A 72 -18.23 -17.93 13.65
CA ASP A 72 -17.23 -17.03 13.07
C ASP A 72 -16.08 -17.82 12.44
N ALA A 73 -15.78 -17.53 11.17
CA ALA A 73 -14.66 -18.11 10.44
C ALA A 73 -13.36 -17.76 11.16
N THR A 74 -12.83 -18.71 11.95
CA THR A 74 -11.57 -18.57 12.67
C THR A 74 -10.42 -18.38 11.69
N LEU A 75 -9.77 -17.22 11.77
CA LEU A 75 -8.53 -16.90 11.09
C LEU A 75 -7.50 -18.02 11.30
N ALA A 76 -6.85 -18.48 10.23
CA ALA A 76 -5.79 -19.48 10.33
C ALA A 76 -4.57 -18.87 11.05
N HIS A 77 -4.37 -19.22 12.32
CA HIS A 77 -3.23 -18.78 13.12
C HIS A 77 -2.10 -19.82 13.09
N LEU A 78 -0.83 -19.39 13.01
CA LEU A 78 0.33 -20.29 13.07
C LEU A 78 0.30 -21.06 14.40
N PRO A 79 0.63 -22.36 14.40
CA PRO A 79 0.67 -23.19 15.58
C PRO A 79 1.87 -22.79 16.46
N ALA A 80 1.80 -23.20 17.72
CA ALA A 80 2.81 -22.93 18.73
C ALA A 80 4.24 -23.28 18.26
N GLU A 81 4.41 -24.36 17.52
CA GLU A 81 5.71 -24.85 17.08
C GLU A 81 6.39 -23.91 16.08
N LEU A 82 5.61 -23.25 15.22
CA LEU A 82 6.15 -22.27 14.27
C LEU A 82 6.40 -20.94 14.95
N LEU A 83 5.54 -20.53 15.88
CA LEU A 83 5.84 -19.43 16.77
C LEU A 83 7.17 -19.69 17.48
N LEU A 84 7.39 -20.88 18.02
CA LEU A 84 8.63 -21.25 18.71
C LEU A 84 9.87 -21.27 17.79
N GLN A 85 9.76 -21.78 16.55
CA GLN A 85 10.83 -21.68 15.56
C GLN A 85 11.12 -20.22 15.16
N ILE A 86 10.10 -19.37 15.11
CA ILE A 86 10.25 -17.94 14.89
C ILE A 86 10.93 -17.28 16.10
N LEU A 87 10.57 -17.70 17.32
CA LEU A 87 11.13 -17.21 18.58
C LEU A 87 12.61 -17.57 18.76
N GLU A 88 13.11 -18.61 18.10
CA GLU A 88 14.56 -18.88 18.00
C GLU A 88 15.33 -17.79 17.25
N HIS A 89 14.64 -16.99 16.43
CA HIS A 89 15.24 -15.99 15.57
C HIS A 89 14.80 -14.55 15.89
N VAL A 90 13.73 -14.39 16.66
CA VAL A 90 13.09 -13.09 16.93
C VAL A 90 12.60 -13.05 18.39
N PRO A 91 12.95 -12.02 19.19
CA PRO A 91 12.42 -11.86 20.54
C PRO A 91 10.88 -11.90 20.61
N VAL A 92 10.32 -12.44 21.72
CA VAL A 92 8.87 -12.68 21.91
C VAL A 92 8.03 -11.41 21.77
N ASP A 93 8.49 -10.30 22.33
CA ASP A 93 7.81 -8.99 22.27
C ASP A 93 7.50 -8.54 20.84
N HIS A 94 8.22 -9.08 19.85
CA HIS A 94 8.05 -8.72 18.44
C HIS A 94 7.13 -9.66 17.66
N VAL A 95 6.74 -10.80 18.25
CA VAL A 95 5.89 -11.83 17.64
C VAL A 95 4.47 -11.76 18.18
N LEU A 96 4.29 -11.31 19.43
CA LEU A 96 2.99 -11.24 20.10
C LEU A 96 1.99 -10.28 19.42
N ASP A 97 2.47 -9.25 18.71
CA ASP A 97 1.61 -8.30 18.00
C ASP A 97 1.16 -8.76 16.60
N TRP A 98 1.73 -9.84 16.07
CA TRP A 98 1.43 -10.27 14.70
C TRP A 98 0.21 -11.18 14.61
N ARG A 99 -0.89 -10.59 14.16
CA ARG A 99 -1.99 -11.34 13.56
C ARG A 99 -1.54 -11.76 12.16
N LEU A 100 -1.24 -13.05 11.98
CA LEU A 100 -0.61 -13.59 10.76
C LEU A 100 -1.58 -13.62 9.58
N ARG A 101 -1.96 -12.44 9.08
CA ARG A 101 -2.58 -12.26 7.77
C ARG A 101 -1.44 -12.09 6.78
N THR A 102 -1.04 -13.20 6.16
CA THR A 102 -0.01 -13.18 5.13
C THR A 102 -0.65 -13.01 3.77
N GLU A 103 -0.16 -12.05 3.01
CA GLU A 103 -0.57 -11.81 1.63
C GLU A 103 0.66 -11.58 0.76
N LEU A 104 0.57 -12.01 -0.49
CA LEU A 104 1.57 -11.71 -1.50
C LEU A 104 1.03 -10.62 -2.42
N VAL A 105 1.85 -9.60 -2.68
CA VAL A 105 1.46 -8.47 -3.53
C VAL A 105 2.42 -8.38 -4.69
N GLY A 106 1.93 -8.71 -5.88
CA GLY A 106 2.60 -8.49 -7.16
C GLY A 106 2.51 -7.03 -7.57
N TYR A 107 3.58 -6.48 -8.14
CA TYR A 107 3.67 -5.11 -8.63
C TYR A 107 4.01 -5.13 -10.11
N MET A 108 3.11 -4.59 -10.94
CA MET A 108 3.25 -4.65 -12.39
C MET A 108 4.25 -3.63 -12.95
N GLY A 109 4.61 -2.60 -12.19
CA GLY A 109 5.54 -1.55 -12.61
C GLY A 109 5.01 -0.14 -12.35
N ALA A 110 5.88 0.85 -12.56
CA ALA A 110 5.55 2.25 -12.30
C ALA A 110 4.72 2.88 -13.43
N ARG A 111 3.94 3.91 -13.09
CA ARG A 111 3.08 4.62 -14.06
C ARG A 111 3.83 5.19 -15.26
N HIS A 112 5.11 5.50 -15.14
CA HIS A 112 5.91 6.04 -16.24
C HIS A 112 6.57 4.97 -17.10
N GLU A 113 6.36 3.68 -16.80
CA GLU A 113 6.78 2.59 -17.68
C GLU A 113 5.87 2.52 -18.92
N SER A 114 6.44 2.15 -20.07
CA SER A 114 5.76 2.28 -21.37
C SER A 114 4.40 1.59 -21.44
N VAL A 115 4.23 0.47 -20.73
CA VAL A 115 2.97 -0.31 -20.73
C VAL A 115 1.90 0.36 -19.85
N MET A 116 2.31 1.12 -18.83
CA MET A 116 1.43 1.74 -17.84
C MET A 116 1.14 3.22 -18.13
N GLN A 117 1.98 3.87 -18.94
CA GLN A 117 1.90 5.29 -19.22
C GLN A 117 0.59 5.68 -19.91
N ASP A 118 0.06 4.81 -20.76
CA ASP A 118 -1.15 5.06 -21.52
C ASP A 118 -2.43 4.72 -20.74
N LEU A 119 -2.32 4.30 -19.49
CA LEU A 119 -3.49 4.01 -18.64
C LEU A 119 -4.00 5.27 -17.97
N GLU A 120 -5.33 5.38 -17.92
CA GLU A 120 -5.99 6.33 -17.04
C GLU A 120 -5.67 5.98 -15.58
N GLU A 121 -5.79 6.96 -14.67
CA GLU A 121 -5.38 6.74 -13.27
C GLU A 121 -6.22 5.66 -12.58
N GLU A 122 -7.52 5.60 -12.88
CA GLU A 122 -8.42 4.52 -12.42
C GLU A 122 -7.98 3.15 -12.93
N GLU A 123 -7.61 3.06 -14.21
CA GLU A 123 -7.17 1.82 -14.83
C GLU A 123 -5.85 1.35 -14.20
N TYR A 124 -4.88 2.25 -14.05
CA TYR A 124 -3.60 1.95 -13.40
C TYR A 124 -3.80 1.49 -11.96
N GLU A 125 -4.57 2.22 -11.14
CA GLU A 125 -4.81 1.84 -9.74
C GLU A 125 -5.47 0.45 -9.64
N ALA A 126 -6.33 0.07 -10.60
CA ALA A 126 -7.00 -1.22 -10.61
C ALA A 126 -6.09 -2.42 -10.96
N VAL A 127 -4.99 -2.22 -11.71
CA VAL A 127 -4.15 -3.33 -12.18
C VAL A 127 -2.72 -3.33 -11.65
N HIS A 128 -2.16 -2.17 -11.29
CA HIS A 128 -0.74 -2.06 -10.94
C HIS A 128 -0.31 -2.93 -9.76
N LEU A 129 -1.25 -3.32 -8.89
CA LEU A 129 -1.04 -4.26 -7.79
C LEU A 129 -1.93 -5.49 -7.96
N LEU A 130 -1.30 -6.65 -7.79
CA LEU A 130 -1.94 -7.95 -7.83
C LEU A 130 -1.88 -8.53 -6.42
N GLU A 131 -3.01 -8.58 -5.73
CA GLU A 131 -3.09 -9.14 -4.38
C GLU A 131 -3.43 -10.63 -4.43
N ALA A 132 -2.68 -11.43 -3.66
CA ALA A 132 -2.90 -12.86 -3.50
C ALA A 132 -3.03 -13.22 -2.02
N GLU A 133 -4.15 -13.86 -1.70
CA GLU A 133 -4.52 -14.22 -0.33
C GLU A 133 -4.11 -15.67 -0.03
N TYR A 134 -3.68 -15.92 1.20
CA TYR A 134 -3.37 -17.27 1.66
C TYR A 134 -4.61 -18.16 1.61
N VAL A 135 -4.47 -19.35 1.04
CA VAL A 135 -5.55 -20.35 0.95
C VAL A 135 -5.28 -21.54 1.86
N ARG A 136 -4.12 -22.19 1.69
CA ARG A 136 -3.79 -23.45 2.39
C ARG A 136 -2.31 -23.76 2.34
N ILE A 137 -1.86 -24.69 3.19
CA ILE A 137 -0.56 -25.35 3.09
C ILE A 137 -0.75 -26.67 2.33
N GLU A 138 0.10 -26.95 1.35
CA GLU A 138 0.18 -28.24 0.67
C GLU A 138 0.93 -29.24 1.55
N GLU A 139 0.20 -30.24 2.02
CA GLU A 139 0.80 -31.41 2.64
C GLU A 139 1.68 -32.12 1.60
N GLY A 140 2.93 -32.38 1.94
CA GLY A 140 3.92 -32.97 1.04
C GLY A 140 3.49 -34.35 0.56
N GLY A 141 2.74 -34.40 -0.54
CA GLY A 141 2.22 -35.61 -1.14
C GLY A 141 3.32 -36.35 -1.89
N LYS A 142 3.97 -37.31 -1.24
CA LYS A 142 4.42 -38.48 -2.00
C LYS A 142 3.15 -39.16 -2.51
N MET A 143 2.88 -39.03 -3.80
CA MET A 143 1.69 -39.51 -4.51
C MET A 143 1.52 -41.05 -4.53
N GLY A 144 2.12 -41.78 -3.58
CA GLY A 144 2.06 -43.24 -3.56
C GLY A 144 2.27 -43.79 -2.16
N GLY A 145 1.20 -44.29 -1.56
CA GLY A 145 1.23 -45.12 -0.35
C GLY A 145 0.39 -44.55 0.80
N GLU A 146 -0.79 -45.15 0.97
CA GLU A 146 -1.55 -45.28 2.22
C GLU A 146 -2.21 -44.01 2.79
N ASP A 147 -3.50 -43.83 2.43
CA ASP A 147 -4.44 -42.82 2.94
C ASP A 147 -4.73 -42.92 4.45
N GLU A 148 -4.24 -43.94 5.16
CA GLU A 148 -4.56 -44.17 6.58
C GLU A 148 -3.76 -43.31 7.58
N GLU A 149 -2.65 -42.67 7.18
CA GLU A 149 -1.86 -41.80 8.08
C GLU A 149 -2.18 -40.29 7.98
N ARG A 150 -3.10 -39.88 7.09
CA ARG A 150 -3.43 -38.45 6.88
C ARG A 150 -3.91 -37.72 8.14
N GLY A 151 -4.48 -38.44 9.11
CA GLY A 151 -4.98 -37.83 10.36
C GLY A 151 -3.92 -37.46 11.41
N LYS A 152 -2.63 -37.80 11.22
CA LYS A 152 -1.61 -37.65 12.27
C LYS A 152 -0.58 -36.56 12.05
N ARG A 153 -0.46 -35.99 10.84
CA ARG A 153 0.54 -34.95 10.58
C ARG A 153 -0.07 -33.57 10.83
N PRO A 154 0.63 -32.67 11.54
CA PRO A 154 0.14 -31.31 11.71
C PRO A 154 0.03 -30.65 10.33
N VAL A 155 -0.99 -29.82 10.14
CA VAL A 155 -1.27 -29.03 8.90
C VAL A 155 -0.03 -28.27 8.39
N TRP A 156 0.85 -27.95 9.33
CA TRP A 156 2.08 -27.15 9.18
C TRP A 156 3.30 -27.95 8.71
N SER A 157 3.15 -29.26 8.58
CA SER A 157 4.19 -30.14 8.03
C SER A 157 4.35 -30.01 6.51
N GLY A 158 3.41 -29.34 5.84
CA GLY A 158 3.51 -29.07 4.42
C GLY A 158 4.66 -28.12 4.09
N THR A 159 5.32 -28.38 2.97
CA THR A 159 6.50 -27.63 2.54
C THR A 159 6.14 -26.34 1.82
N HIS A 160 4.94 -26.25 1.25
CA HIS A 160 4.51 -25.12 0.42
C HIS A 160 3.19 -24.54 0.91
N ALA A 161 3.04 -23.23 0.85
CA ALA A 161 1.77 -22.54 0.98
C ALA A 161 1.26 -22.14 -0.40
N VAL A 162 -0.05 -22.23 -0.59
CA VAL A 162 -0.76 -21.80 -1.78
C VAL A 162 -1.49 -20.50 -1.48
N PHE A 163 -1.24 -19.51 -2.33
CA PHE A 163 -1.94 -18.24 -2.35
C PHE A 163 -2.77 -18.17 -3.63
N LYS A 164 -3.96 -17.57 -3.54
CA LYS A 164 -4.84 -17.34 -4.69
C LYS A 164 -4.93 -15.85 -4.97
N ILE A 165 -4.69 -15.49 -6.22
CA ILE A 165 -4.83 -14.13 -6.75
C ILE A 165 -6.32 -13.76 -6.78
N LYS A 166 -6.65 -12.54 -6.35
CA LYS A 166 -8.04 -12.05 -6.32
C LYS A 166 -8.66 -12.05 -7.72
N ASP A 167 -9.87 -12.60 -7.82
CA ASP A 167 -10.62 -12.68 -9.09
C ASP A 167 -10.95 -11.28 -9.65
N GLU A 168 -11.05 -10.26 -8.77
CA GLU A 168 -11.29 -8.86 -9.14
C GLU A 168 -10.17 -8.29 -10.00
N TRP A 169 -8.92 -8.60 -9.67
CA TRP A 169 -7.77 -8.17 -10.45
C TRP A 169 -7.83 -8.73 -11.87
N TYR A 170 -8.19 -10.01 -12.04
CA TYR A 170 -8.35 -10.60 -13.38
C TYR A 170 -9.47 -9.93 -14.19
N ARG A 171 -10.56 -9.52 -13.54
CA ARG A 171 -11.66 -8.81 -14.22
C ARG A 171 -11.17 -7.44 -14.72
N ALA A 172 -10.53 -6.66 -13.86
CA ALA A 172 -9.96 -5.36 -14.22
C ALA A 172 -8.89 -5.50 -15.31
N PHE A 173 -7.96 -6.45 -15.13
CA PHE A 173 -6.91 -6.72 -16.09
C PHE A 173 -7.48 -7.12 -17.46
N ARG A 174 -8.49 -7.98 -17.54
CA ARG A 174 -9.13 -8.35 -18.81
C ARG A 174 -9.87 -7.20 -19.49
N GLN A 175 -10.44 -6.27 -18.72
CA GLN A 175 -11.07 -5.07 -19.28
C GLN A 175 -10.05 -4.15 -19.93
N ILE A 176 -8.85 -4.05 -19.34
CA ILE A 176 -7.77 -3.17 -19.82
C ILE A 176 -6.93 -3.84 -20.93
N SER A 177 -6.64 -5.14 -20.80
CA SER A 177 -5.80 -5.93 -21.73
C SER A 177 -6.57 -6.60 -22.87
N GLY A 178 -7.91 -6.59 -22.83
CA GLY A 178 -8.77 -7.26 -23.81
C GLY A 178 -9.23 -6.38 -24.98
N ALA A 179 -9.37 -7.00 -26.15
CA ALA A 179 -9.63 -6.47 -27.49
C ALA A 179 -10.82 -5.48 -27.70
N GLU A 180 -11.61 -5.15 -26.68
CA GLU A 180 -12.70 -4.16 -26.78
C GLU A 180 -12.21 -2.72 -26.59
N ALA A 181 -11.08 -2.50 -25.92
CA ALA A 181 -10.75 -1.17 -25.38
C ALA A 181 -10.05 -0.20 -26.34
N ARG A 182 -9.34 -0.65 -27.39
CA ARG A 182 -8.49 0.28 -28.19
C ARG A 182 -8.53 0.00 -29.69
N GLY A 183 -9.56 0.54 -30.36
CA GLY A 183 -9.58 0.68 -31.82
C GLY A 183 -8.57 1.73 -32.27
N GLY A 184 -7.32 1.36 -32.57
CA GLY A 184 -6.39 2.32 -33.18
C GLY A 184 -4.94 1.89 -33.37
N HIS A 185 -4.39 0.98 -32.58
CA HIS A 185 -3.00 0.54 -32.73
C HIS A 185 -2.88 -0.97 -32.70
N ALA A 186 -1.98 -1.49 -33.54
CA ALA A 186 -1.77 -2.91 -33.84
C ALA A 186 -2.00 -3.81 -32.61
N ILE A 187 -3.16 -4.48 -32.58
CA ILE A 187 -3.63 -5.35 -31.49
C ILE A 187 -2.51 -6.32 -31.05
N ASN A 188 -1.76 -6.84 -32.02
CA ASN A 188 -0.64 -7.75 -31.77
C ASN A 188 0.53 -7.15 -30.94
N ALA A 189 0.76 -5.84 -31.00
CA ALA A 189 1.88 -5.19 -30.31
C ALA A 189 1.54 -4.87 -28.84
N ALA A 190 0.32 -4.38 -28.56
CA ALA A 190 -0.14 -4.11 -27.20
C ALA A 190 -0.22 -5.40 -26.37
N ASP A 191 -0.74 -6.46 -26.97
CA ASP A 191 -0.81 -7.79 -26.34
C ASP A 191 0.60 -8.30 -25.98
N SER A 192 1.58 -8.14 -26.88
CA SER A 192 2.95 -8.58 -26.65
C SER A 192 3.65 -7.87 -25.48
N GLN A 193 3.30 -6.60 -25.22
CA GLN A 193 3.84 -5.84 -24.11
C GLN A 193 3.25 -6.31 -22.78
N TRP A 194 1.94 -6.54 -22.73
CA TRP A 194 1.28 -7.11 -21.55
C TRP A 194 1.80 -8.50 -21.21
N PHE A 195 2.00 -9.37 -22.22
CA PHE A 195 2.66 -10.67 -22.01
C PHE A 195 4.07 -10.52 -21.44
N SER A 196 4.84 -9.51 -21.87
CA SER A 196 6.14 -9.24 -21.28
C SER A 196 6.06 -8.88 -19.80
N VAL A 197 5.05 -8.10 -19.38
CA VAL A 197 4.87 -7.74 -17.95
C VAL A 197 4.44 -8.96 -17.14
N LEU A 198 3.52 -9.78 -17.67
CA LEU A 198 3.09 -11.01 -17.02
C LEU A 198 4.23 -12.04 -16.91
N ASP A 199 5.06 -12.18 -17.95
CA ASP A 199 6.26 -13.03 -17.93
C ASP A 199 7.26 -12.58 -16.84
N LEU A 200 7.37 -11.27 -16.59
CA LEU A 200 8.20 -10.73 -15.52
C LEU A 200 7.61 -11.05 -14.15
N LEU A 201 6.29 -10.98 -13.99
CA LEU A 201 5.60 -11.36 -12.74
C LEU A 201 5.69 -12.87 -12.48
N GLU A 202 5.64 -13.72 -13.50
CA GLU A 202 5.85 -15.17 -13.42
C GLU A 202 7.33 -15.55 -13.26
N LEU A 203 8.23 -14.57 -13.16
CA LEU A 203 9.67 -14.77 -13.01
C LEU A 203 10.29 -15.60 -14.16
N ARG A 204 9.65 -15.61 -15.35
CA ARG A 204 10.09 -16.38 -16.52
C ARG A 204 11.22 -15.71 -17.30
N ARG A 205 11.37 -14.38 -17.15
CA ARG A 205 12.37 -13.53 -17.81
C ARG A 205 13.41 -13.00 -16.84
N GLU A 206 14.64 -12.87 -17.34
CA GLU A 206 15.75 -12.23 -16.64
C GLU A 206 15.43 -10.77 -16.26
N GLU A 207 15.98 -10.35 -15.12
CA GLU A 207 15.48 -9.16 -14.43
C GLU A 207 16.15 -7.86 -14.85
N ARG A 208 15.37 -6.78 -14.80
CA ARG A 208 15.93 -5.45 -14.56
C ARG A 208 16.28 -5.38 -13.07
N PHE A 209 17.58 -5.26 -12.81
CA PHE A 209 18.13 -5.37 -11.46
C PHE A 209 17.48 -4.39 -10.46
N GLY A 210 17.06 -4.93 -9.31
CA GLY A 210 16.52 -4.17 -8.20
C GLY A 210 15.06 -3.69 -8.35
N GLN A 211 14.38 -4.08 -9.44
CA GLN A 211 12.96 -3.79 -9.64
C GLN A 211 12.09 -4.54 -8.62
N LEU A 212 11.06 -3.89 -8.10
CA LEU A 212 10.07 -4.53 -7.23
C LEU A 212 9.13 -5.39 -8.09
N ARG A 213 8.88 -6.63 -7.67
CA ARG A 213 7.93 -7.53 -8.35
C ARG A 213 6.94 -8.12 -7.39
N TRP A 214 7.43 -8.79 -6.35
CA TRP A 214 6.59 -9.38 -5.32
C TRP A 214 7.00 -8.84 -3.98
N CYS A 215 6.00 -8.49 -3.19
CA CYS A 215 6.12 -8.14 -1.79
C CYS A 215 5.42 -9.21 -0.97
N ILE A 216 5.89 -9.41 0.24
CA ILE A 216 5.13 -10.09 1.28
C ILE A 216 4.60 -9.02 2.23
N ARG A 217 3.30 -9.08 2.49
CA ARG A 217 2.63 -8.33 3.55
C ARG A 217 2.36 -9.30 4.69
N LEU A 218 2.88 -8.98 5.87
CA LEU A 218 2.60 -9.68 7.11
C LEU A 218 2.15 -8.66 8.15
N ASP A 219 0.85 -8.66 8.42
CA ASP A 219 0.21 -7.66 9.28
C ASP A 219 0.54 -6.23 8.78
N HIS A 220 1.17 -5.38 9.59
CA HIS A 220 1.58 -4.02 9.22
C HIS A 220 2.90 -3.93 8.45
N ALA A 221 3.68 -5.02 8.39
CA ALA A 221 5.00 -5.03 7.77
C ALA A 221 4.93 -5.47 6.31
N VAL A 222 5.63 -4.74 5.42
CA VAL A 222 5.73 -5.07 3.99
C VAL A 222 7.18 -4.99 3.55
N LEU A 223 7.67 -6.01 2.85
CA LEU A 223 9.04 -6.10 2.33
C LEU A 223 9.05 -6.80 0.98
N ASP A 224 10.13 -6.59 0.21
CA ASP A 224 10.42 -7.41 -0.97
C ASP A 224 10.43 -8.89 -0.62
N LEU A 225 9.76 -9.70 -1.44
CA LEU A 225 9.75 -11.14 -1.32
C LEU A 225 11.17 -11.70 -1.55
N ASP A 226 11.76 -11.41 -2.70
CA ASP A 226 13.14 -11.77 -3.04
C ASP A 226 13.75 -10.86 -4.14
N PHE A 227 15.04 -11.05 -4.46
CA PHE A 227 15.75 -10.36 -5.56
C PHE A 227 16.35 -11.36 -6.58
N PRO A 228 15.53 -11.93 -7.48
CA PRO A 228 15.95 -12.99 -8.40
C PRO A 228 16.85 -12.51 -9.55
N CYS A 229 18.13 -12.20 -9.32
CA CYS A 229 18.98 -11.60 -10.37
C CYS A 229 19.14 -12.46 -11.65
N VAL A 230 18.98 -13.78 -11.54
CA VAL A 230 19.02 -14.75 -12.65
C VAL A 230 17.84 -15.70 -12.49
N LYS A 231 17.27 -16.16 -13.61
CA LYS A 231 16.24 -17.19 -13.62
C LYS A 231 16.68 -18.39 -12.77
N ASP A 232 15.78 -18.91 -11.95
CA ASP A 232 16.01 -20.03 -11.01
C ASP A 232 16.98 -19.74 -9.84
N ARG A 233 17.46 -18.50 -9.68
CA ARG A 233 18.23 -18.08 -8.49
C ARG A 233 17.32 -17.46 -7.43
N LEU A 234 16.27 -18.18 -7.08
CA LEU A 234 15.43 -17.84 -5.93
C LEU A 234 16.03 -18.44 -4.66
N HIS A 235 15.87 -17.71 -3.58
CA HIS A 235 16.34 -18.13 -2.27
C HIS A 235 15.51 -19.23 -1.62
N PHE A 236 14.34 -19.51 -2.19
CA PHE A 236 13.36 -20.51 -1.78
C PHE A 236 12.48 -20.87 -2.99
N ASP A 237 11.81 -22.03 -2.93
CA ASP A 237 10.93 -22.47 -4.02
C ASP A 237 9.70 -21.53 -4.12
N LEU A 238 9.47 -21.00 -5.31
CA LEU A 238 8.37 -20.09 -5.62
C LEU A 238 7.94 -20.33 -7.06
N ASP A 239 6.73 -20.84 -7.21
CA ASP A 239 6.07 -21.09 -8.49
C ASP A 239 4.83 -20.21 -8.60
N ILE A 240 4.79 -19.41 -9.67
CA ILE A 240 3.73 -18.45 -9.92
C ILE A 240 3.05 -18.85 -11.22
N ASN A 241 1.78 -19.22 -11.12
CA ASN A 241 0.97 -19.61 -12.25
C ASN A 241 -0.20 -18.65 -12.42
N LEU A 242 0.02 -17.58 -13.21
CA LEU A 242 -1.01 -16.56 -13.45
C LEU A 242 -2.19 -17.09 -14.27
N HIS A 243 -2.04 -18.22 -14.98
CA HIS A 243 -3.15 -18.85 -15.69
C HIS A 243 -4.16 -19.47 -14.72
N THR A 244 -3.68 -20.16 -13.69
CA THR A 244 -4.52 -20.76 -12.63
C THR A 244 -4.89 -19.77 -11.53
N GLY A 245 -4.15 -18.66 -11.42
CA GLY A 245 -4.30 -17.70 -10.33
C GLY A 245 -3.74 -18.21 -9.00
N LEU A 246 -2.87 -19.21 -9.03
CA LEU A 246 -2.28 -19.82 -7.85
C LEU A 246 -0.78 -19.50 -7.79
N ILE A 247 -0.32 -19.22 -6.58
CA ILE A 247 1.09 -19.01 -6.25
C ILE A 247 1.46 -20.02 -5.18
N ARG A 248 2.49 -20.81 -5.43
CA ARG A 248 2.98 -21.84 -4.53
C ARG A 248 4.36 -21.43 -4.03
N VAL A 249 4.54 -21.33 -2.72
CA VAL A 249 5.79 -20.83 -2.12
C VAL A 249 6.24 -21.69 -0.95
N ALA A 250 7.54 -21.94 -0.85
CA ALA A 250 8.18 -22.55 0.32
C ALA A 250 8.06 -21.59 1.51
N TRP A 251 6.97 -21.74 2.25
CA TRP A 251 6.48 -20.71 3.17
C TRP A 251 7.35 -20.55 4.42
N GLN A 252 8.01 -21.62 4.89
CA GLN A 252 8.94 -21.56 6.02
C GLN A 252 10.14 -20.67 5.70
N ASP A 253 10.81 -20.92 4.58
CA ASP A 253 11.97 -20.15 4.15
C ASP A 253 11.60 -18.70 3.87
N MET A 254 10.45 -18.48 3.22
CA MET A 254 9.88 -17.16 2.97
C MET A 254 9.68 -16.38 4.27
N LEU A 255 8.97 -16.96 5.25
CA LEU A 255 8.71 -16.29 6.52
C LEU A 255 10.01 -16.03 7.29
N ILE A 256 10.89 -17.03 7.47
CA ILE A 256 12.14 -16.84 8.22
C ILE A 256 12.97 -15.69 7.63
N ARG A 257 13.06 -15.59 6.30
CA ARG A 257 13.78 -14.50 5.62
C ARG A 257 13.11 -13.15 5.81
N PHE A 258 11.79 -13.10 5.68
CA PHE A 258 11.02 -11.89 5.95
C PHE A 258 11.27 -11.38 7.37
N LEU A 259 11.19 -12.28 8.35
CA LEU A 259 11.35 -11.98 9.77
C LEU A 259 12.76 -11.51 10.12
N LYS A 260 13.78 -12.17 9.58
CA LYS A 260 15.18 -11.72 9.72
C LYS A 260 15.39 -10.33 9.13
N THR A 261 14.77 -10.05 7.98
CA THR A 261 14.89 -8.75 7.31
C THR A 261 14.16 -7.65 8.09
N GLU A 262 12.93 -7.91 8.53
CA GLU A 262 12.14 -6.94 9.30
C GLU A 262 12.83 -6.62 10.63
N ARG A 263 13.39 -7.63 11.31
CA ARG A 263 14.20 -7.41 12.51
C ARG A 263 15.42 -6.53 12.22
N ALA A 264 16.15 -6.80 11.14
CA ALA A 264 17.30 -5.99 10.75
C ALA A 264 16.91 -4.54 10.45
N LEU A 265 15.77 -4.33 9.79
CA LEU A 265 15.24 -2.99 9.52
C LEU A 265 14.88 -2.25 10.82
N ARG A 266 14.23 -2.90 11.78
CA ARG A 266 13.89 -2.29 13.07
C ARG A 266 15.13 -1.90 13.87
N LEU A 267 16.11 -2.80 13.96
CA LEU A 267 17.40 -2.50 14.59
C LEU A 267 18.10 -1.32 13.92
N LEU A 268 18.04 -1.23 12.58
CA LEU A 268 18.61 -0.11 11.84
C LEU A 268 17.85 1.20 12.10
N LEU A 269 16.52 1.15 12.23
CA LEU A 269 15.70 2.31 12.59
C LEU A 269 16.07 2.84 13.99
N GLU A 270 16.29 1.94 14.95
CA GLU A 270 16.73 2.30 16.30
C GLU A 270 18.16 2.87 16.29
N GLU A 271 19.10 2.20 15.61
CA GLU A 271 20.50 2.62 15.52
C GLU A 271 20.64 3.99 14.85
N LYS A 272 19.83 4.27 13.83
CA LYS A 272 19.91 5.50 13.05
C LYS A 272 18.93 6.58 13.50
N ARG A 273 18.29 6.46 14.67
CA ARG A 273 17.27 7.40 15.15
C ARG A 273 17.72 8.87 15.12
N ASP A 274 18.97 9.13 15.51
CA ASP A 274 19.54 10.47 15.59
C ASP A 274 20.46 10.82 14.40
N ALA A 275 20.48 9.99 13.36
CA ALA A 275 21.26 10.25 12.17
C ALA A 275 20.65 11.40 11.34
N THR A 276 21.46 12.03 10.49
CA THR A 276 20.95 12.89 9.43
C THR A 276 20.41 12.01 8.31
N PHE A 277 19.30 12.39 7.68
CA PHE A 277 18.67 11.59 6.62
C PHE A 277 18.69 12.31 5.29
N THR A 278 18.82 11.53 4.22
CA THR A 278 18.81 12.03 2.85
C THR A 278 17.38 12.19 2.33
N PHE A 279 16.49 11.25 2.64
CA PHE A 279 15.08 11.31 2.27
C PHE A 279 14.18 11.43 3.52
N SER A 280 14.11 10.36 4.30
CA SER A 280 13.44 10.32 5.61
C SER A 280 14.00 9.15 6.42
N HIS A 281 13.77 9.15 7.74
CA HIS A 281 14.28 8.09 8.63
C HIS A 281 13.89 6.68 8.15
N LEU A 282 12.59 6.47 7.89
CA LEU A 282 12.09 5.17 7.43
C LEU A 282 12.56 4.84 6.01
N GLU A 283 12.53 5.81 5.10
CA GLU A 283 12.93 5.61 3.71
C GLU A 283 14.41 5.24 3.58
N ASP A 284 15.31 5.95 4.27
CA ASP A 284 16.75 5.68 4.23
C ASP A 284 17.06 4.29 4.82
N CYS A 285 16.44 3.92 5.94
CA CYS A 285 16.61 2.60 6.55
C CYS A 285 16.09 1.48 5.64
N LEU A 286 14.94 1.69 4.99
CA LEU A 286 14.36 0.73 4.05
C LEU A 286 15.24 0.57 2.80
N ARG A 287 15.71 1.68 2.20
CA ARG A 287 16.66 1.67 1.07
C ARG A 287 17.95 0.95 1.45
N SER A 288 18.49 1.22 2.64
CA SER A 288 19.71 0.56 3.13
C SER A 288 19.52 -0.94 3.27
N THR A 289 18.41 -1.37 3.87
CA THR A 289 18.07 -2.79 4.01
C THR A 289 17.91 -3.47 2.64
N ARG A 290 17.20 -2.81 1.71
CA ARG A 290 17.02 -3.28 0.33
C ARG A 290 18.35 -3.43 -0.39
N ARG A 291 19.20 -2.39 -0.38
CA ARG A 291 20.55 -2.42 -0.97
C ARG A 291 21.40 -3.56 -0.39
N THR A 292 21.39 -3.76 0.92
CA THR A 292 22.15 -4.84 1.56
C THR A 292 21.67 -6.22 1.11
N ARG A 293 20.36 -6.46 1.12
CA ARG A 293 19.79 -7.74 0.65
C ARG A 293 20.15 -8.04 -0.80
N LEU A 294 20.03 -7.02 -1.63
CA LEU A 294 20.31 -7.07 -3.04
C LEU A 294 21.81 -7.23 -3.33
N ILE A 295 22.70 -6.66 -2.53
CA ILE A 295 24.15 -6.95 -2.63
C ILE A 295 24.45 -8.40 -2.22
N ASN A 296 23.77 -8.89 -1.18
CA ASN A 296 23.96 -10.25 -0.67
C ASN A 296 23.42 -11.34 -1.61
N SER A 297 22.49 -11.03 -2.50
CA SER A 297 22.00 -11.97 -3.52
C SER A 297 22.95 -12.11 -4.74
N LEU A 298 23.95 -11.22 -4.85
CA LEU A 298 24.90 -11.22 -5.96
C LEU A 298 26.07 -12.19 -5.72
N THR A 299 26.47 -12.91 -6.76
CA THR A 299 27.64 -13.81 -6.79
C THR A 299 28.86 -13.14 -7.44
N THR A 300 29.97 -13.85 -7.62
CA THR A 300 31.20 -13.31 -8.23
C THR A 300 31.16 -13.27 -9.77
N SER A 301 30.01 -13.54 -10.39
CA SER A 301 29.84 -13.51 -11.84
C SER A 301 30.13 -12.12 -12.43
N LYS A 302 30.45 -12.06 -13.72
CA LYS A 302 30.75 -10.80 -14.42
C LYS A 302 29.55 -9.84 -14.38
N ASP A 303 28.35 -10.36 -14.59
CA ASP A 303 27.11 -9.57 -14.61
C ASP A 303 26.78 -9.05 -13.20
N ASP A 304 26.91 -9.90 -12.18
CA ASP A 304 26.72 -9.51 -10.78
C ASP A 304 27.75 -8.46 -10.33
N ASN A 305 28.97 -8.53 -10.84
CA ASN A 305 29.97 -7.49 -10.61
C ASN A 305 29.58 -6.17 -11.27
N ALA A 306 29.14 -6.18 -12.54
CA ALA A 306 28.68 -4.97 -13.23
C ALA A 306 27.54 -4.30 -12.44
N ILE A 307 26.64 -5.11 -11.90
CA ILE A 307 25.58 -4.68 -11.00
C ILE A 307 26.14 -4.04 -9.71
N ARG A 308 27.09 -4.69 -9.02
CA ARG A 308 27.74 -4.09 -7.83
C ARG A 308 28.37 -2.74 -8.14
N TRP A 309 28.96 -2.59 -9.32
CA TRP A 309 29.50 -1.31 -9.77
C TRP A 309 28.39 -0.27 -10.01
N ALA A 310 27.27 -0.67 -10.59
CA ALA A 310 26.13 0.20 -10.85
C ALA A 310 25.40 0.68 -9.57
N LEU A 311 25.56 -0.04 -8.45
CA LEU A 311 25.06 0.39 -7.12
C LEU A 311 25.90 1.48 -6.46
N ARG A 312 27.20 1.57 -6.76
CA ARG A 312 28.10 2.58 -6.18
C ARG A 312 27.67 4.03 -6.45
N PRO A 313 27.19 4.41 -7.66
CA PRO A 313 26.73 5.77 -7.93
C PRO A 313 25.33 6.07 -7.39
N LEU A 314 24.68 5.15 -6.66
CA LEU A 314 23.42 5.49 -6.01
C LEU A 314 23.62 6.57 -4.96
N ARG A 315 22.59 7.40 -4.76
CA ARG A 315 22.63 8.48 -3.77
C ARG A 315 22.99 7.90 -2.39
N PRO A 316 23.96 8.50 -1.67
CA PRO A 316 24.27 8.07 -0.30
C PRO A 316 23.02 8.18 0.58
N LEU A 317 22.94 7.32 1.58
CA LEU A 317 21.88 7.33 2.60
C LEU A 317 22.48 7.91 3.89
N PHE A 318 21.62 8.40 4.79
CA PHE A 318 22.02 8.93 6.09
C PHE A 318 22.97 10.15 6.01
N GLY A 319 22.66 11.11 5.14
CA GLY A 319 23.47 12.32 5.02
C GLY A 319 22.92 13.37 4.06
N THR A 320 23.69 14.44 3.84
CA THR A 320 23.35 15.46 2.87
C THR A 320 23.56 14.93 1.44
N PRO A 321 22.59 15.14 0.53
CA PRO A 321 22.69 14.61 -0.83
C PRO A 321 23.92 15.18 -1.55
N ALA A 322 24.77 14.30 -2.06
CA ALA A 322 25.84 14.69 -2.98
C ALA A 322 25.25 15.11 -4.34
N ASP A 323 25.97 15.98 -5.04
CA ASP A 323 25.54 16.56 -6.30
C ASP A 323 25.24 15.50 -7.37
N ARG A 324 24.33 15.86 -8.27
CA ARG A 324 23.50 14.96 -9.08
C ARG A 324 24.29 13.97 -9.95
N HIS A 325 24.30 12.70 -9.55
CA HIS A 325 24.45 11.58 -10.48
C HIS A 325 23.18 10.73 -10.47
N THR A 326 22.39 10.84 -11.55
CA THR A 326 21.21 10.00 -11.78
C THR A 326 21.65 8.72 -12.46
N SER A 327 21.91 7.66 -11.67
CA SER A 327 22.01 6.30 -12.21
C SER A 327 20.61 5.84 -12.66
N PRO A 328 20.46 5.07 -13.75
CA PRO A 328 19.18 4.46 -14.11
C PRO A 328 18.60 3.61 -12.96
N LEU A 329 19.46 2.97 -12.15
CA LEU A 329 19.04 2.22 -10.96
C LEU A 329 18.44 3.11 -9.86
N SER A 330 18.71 4.42 -9.89
CA SER A 330 18.12 5.36 -8.93
C SER A 330 16.61 5.47 -9.12
N ASN A 331 16.12 5.41 -10.36
CA ASN A 331 14.69 5.45 -10.64
C ASN A 331 14.04 4.14 -10.16
N THR A 332 14.61 2.99 -10.55
CA THR A 332 14.16 1.67 -10.11
C THR A 332 14.08 1.55 -8.59
N GLU A 333 15.12 2.00 -7.87
CA GLU A 333 15.10 2.00 -6.40
C GLU A 333 14.05 2.97 -5.85
N HIS A 334 13.89 4.14 -6.48
CA HIS A 334 12.91 5.12 -6.05
C HIS A 334 11.48 4.61 -6.18
N ASP A 335 11.12 4.01 -7.32
CA ASP A 335 9.79 3.46 -7.55
C ASP A 335 9.47 2.33 -6.59
N ALA A 336 10.44 1.41 -6.45
CA ALA A 336 10.29 0.28 -5.54
C ALA A 336 10.13 0.71 -4.07
N THR A 337 10.96 1.65 -3.62
CA THR A 337 10.89 2.17 -2.25
C THR A 337 9.59 2.94 -2.02
N ARG A 338 9.17 3.76 -2.98
CA ARG A 338 7.91 4.50 -2.92
C ARG A 338 6.73 3.54 -2.79
N GLN A 339 6.70 2.48 -3.59
CA GLN A 339 5.63 1.48 -3.53
C GLN A 339 5.63 0.74 -2.19
N LEU A 340 6.79 0.32 -1.69
CA LEU A 340 6.88 -0.35 -0.39
C LEU A 340 6.43 0.54 0.77
N LEU A 341 6.81 1.83 0.76
CA LEU A 341 6.36 2.78 1.76
C LEU A 341 4.84 2.98 1.71
N LEU A 342 4.26 3.06 0.51
CA LEU A 342 2.80 3.15 0.34
C LEU A 342 2.09 1.90 0.85
N LEU A 343 2.59 0.70 0.51
CA LEU A 343 2.03 -0.57 0.98
C LEU A 343 2.15 -0.72 2.50
N ARG A 344 3.30 -0.35 3.10
CA ARG A 344 3.48 -0.32 4.56
C ARG A 344 2.49 0.63 5.23
N ARG A 345 2.33 1.83 4.69
CA ARG A 345 1.35 2.78 5.21
C ARG A 345 -0.05 2.21 5.14
N THR A 346 -0.44 1.65 4.00
CA THR A 346 -1.75 1.00 3.81
C THR A 346 -1.96 -0.13 4.84
N ALA A 347 -0.95 -0.97 5.05
CA ALA A 347 -1.00 -2.08 6.00
C ALA A 347 -1.07 -1.63 7.47
N SER A 348 -0.47 -0.47 7.79
CA SER A 348 -0.49 0.12 9.14
C SER A 348 -1.81 0.81 9.50
N LEU A 349 -2.64 1.16 8.51
CA LEU A 349 -3.90 1.85 8.75
C LEU A 349 -4.99 0.87 9.17
N THR A 350 -5.79 1.26 10.16
CA THR A 350 -6.97 0.48 10.54
C THR A 350 -8.03 0.53 9.43
N ALA A 351 -8.91 -0.47 9.38
CA ALA A 351 -10.03 -0.48 8.45
C ALA A 351 -10.88 0.80 8.55
N SER A 352 -11.12 1.30 9.77
CA SER A 352 -11.84 2.56 10.00
C SER A 352 -11.12 3.79 9.44
N GLN A 353 -9.79 3.85 9.57
CA GLN A 353 -8.98 4.94 9.00
C GLN A 353 -8.98 4.88 7.47
N LEU A 354 -8.88 3.70 6.88
CA LEU A 354 -9.00 3.53 5.43
C LEU A 354 -10.38 3.97 4.93
N THR A 355 -11.47 3.53 5.57
CA THR A 355 -12.83 3.96 5.22
C THR A 355 -12.99 5.47 5.36
N TYR A 356 -12.42 6.08 6.39
CA TYR A 356 -12.42 7.54 6.56
C TYR A 356 -11.70 8.24 5.40
N LEU A 357 -10.50 7.81 5.03
CA LEU A 357 -9.73 8.37 3.92
C LEU A 357 -10.47 8.24 2.58
N HIS A 358 -11.07 7.08 2.31
CA HIS A 358 -11.89 6.90 1.11
C HIS A 358 -13.13 7.80 1.13
N THR A 359 -13.83 7.90 2.26
CA THR A 359 -14.99 8.78 2.40
C THR A 359 -14.61 10.25 2.20
N LEU A 360 -13.47 10.67 2.76
CA LEU A 360 -12.93 12.01 2.58
C LEU A 360 -12.59 12.28 1.12
N HIS A 361 -11.97 11.33 0.43
CA HIS A 361 -11.67 11.43 -1.00
C HIS A 361 -12.93 11.53 -1.85
N THR A 362 -13.91 10.65 -1.66
CA THR A 362 -15.19 10.73 -2.36
C THR A 362 -15.87 12.08 -2.12
N THR A 363 -15.85 12.57 -0.88
CA THR A 363 -16.41 13.90 -0.56
C THR A 363 -15.65 15.02 -1.25
N TYR A 364 -14.32 14.93 -1.33
CA TYR A 364 -13.49 15.89 -2.04
C TYR A 364 -13.80 15.91 -3.54
N LEU A 365 -13.98 14.76 -4.18
CA LEU A 365 -14.38 14.68 -5.58
C LEU A 365 -15.77 15.28 -5.82
N THR A 366 -16.73 15.09 -4.89
CA THR A 366 -18.04 15.74 -5.00
C THR A 366 -17.96 17.26 -4.87
N LEU A 367 -17.05 17.76 -4.02
CA LEU A 367 -16.75 19.19 -3.91
C LEU A 367 -16.17 19.71 -5.22
N GLU A 368 -15.20 19.02 -5.80
CA GLU A 368 -14.55 19.42 -7.05
C GLU A 368 -15.58 19.49 -8.19
N ALA A 369 -16.39 18.44 -8.36
CA ALA A 369 -17.46 18.41 -9.35
C ALA A 369 -18.50 19.53 -9.13
N SER A 370 -18.87 19.82 -7.89
CA SER A 370 -19.79 20.90 -7.55
C SER A 370 -19.22 22.29 -7.88
N VAL A 371 -17.93 22.52 -7.61
CA VAL A 371 -17.25 23.78 -7.93
C VAL A 371 -17.08 23.93 -9.43
N GLN A 372 -16.69 22.87 -10.14
CA GLN A 372 -16.56 22.87 -11.60
C GLN A 372 -17.90 23.20 -12.27
N SER A 373 -18.98 22.55 -11.84
CA SER A 373 -20.30 22.80 -12.41
C SER A 373 -20.79 24.23 -12.15
N LEU A 374 -20.47 24.83 -11.00
CA LEU A 374 -20.74 26.24 -10.73
C LEU A 374 -19.93 27.17 -11.64
N ASP A 375 -18.65 26.85 -11.89
CA ASP A 375 -17.77 27.61 -12.78
C ASP A 375 -18.24 27.53 -14.24
N ASP A 376 -18.71 26.37 -14.68
CA ASP A 376 -19.31 26.16 -16.01
C ASP A 376 -20.57 27.03 -16.17
N THR A 377 -21.48 26.98 -15.19
CA THR A 377 -22.72 27.79 -15.19
C THR A 377 -22.41 29.28 -15.18
N TYR A 378 -21.41 29.71 -14.38
CA TYR A 378 -20.98 31.10 -14.33
C TYR A 378 -20.35 31.56 -15.66
N THR A 379 -19.58 30.68 -16.30
CA THR A 379 -18.97 30.94 -17.61
C THR A 379 -20.04 31.09 -18.69
N GLU A 380 -21.08 30.26 -18.66
CA GLU A 380 -22.25 30.39 -19.52
C GLU A 380 -22.98 31.73 -19.27
N PHE A 381 -23.30 32.04 -18.01
CA PHE A 381 -23.91 33.32 -17.63
C PHE A 381 -23.10 34.51 -18.16
N LYS A 382 -21.78 34.46 -18.00
CA LYS A 382 -20.87 35.51 -18.47
C LYS A 382 -20.92 35.66 -19.99
N SER A 383 -21.12 34.57 -20.73
CA SER A 383 -21.18 34.61 -22.21
C SER A 383 -22.33 35.48 -22.72
N TYR A 384 -23.47 35.50 -22.02
CA TYR A 384 -24.61 36.38 -22.33
C TYR A 384 -24.35 37.85 -21.96
N MET A 385 -23.50 38.09 -20.95
CA MET A 385 -23.19 39.44 -20.44
C MET A 385 -21.98 40.10 -21.10
N SER A 386 -21.20 39.37 -21.90
CA SER A 386 -19.98 39.89 -22.53
C SER A 386 -20.29 40.94 -23.60
N MET A 387 -20.50 42.19 -23.18
CA MET A 387 -20.36 43.36 -24.03
C MET A 387 -18.87 43.63 -24.31
N PRO A 388 -18.50 44.12 -25.51
CA PRO A 388 -17.12 44.49 -25.82
C PRO A 388 -16.62 45.55 -24.81
N GLY A 389 -15.65 45.18 -23.95
CA GLY A 389 -15.01 46.10 -23.00
C GLY A 389 -15.24 45.80 -21.51
N PHE A 390 -16.14 44.88 -21.14
CA PHE A 390 -16.32 44.43 -19.75
C PHE A 390 -15.78 43.01 -19.55
N GLN A 391 -14.59 42.87 -18.98
CA GLN A 391 -14.06 41.59 -18.51
C GLN A 391 -13.95 41.60 -16.99
N THR A 392 -15.00 41.18 -16.29
CA THR A 392 -14.91 40.79 -14.89
C THR A 392 -14.45 39.33 -14.83
N THR A 393 -13.19 39.13 -14.48
CA THR A 393 -12.62 37.79 -14.24
C THR A 393 -12.84 37.46 -12.77
N ILE A 394 -13.91 36.75 -12.43
CA ILE A 394 -14.01 36.13 -11.10
C ILE A 394 -13.05 34.95 -11.10
N LEU A 395 -12.03 35.00 -10.25
CA LEU A 395 -10.96 34.02 -10.17
C LEU A 395 -11.38 32.77 -9.36
N LEU A 396 -12.43 32.08 -9.79
CA LEU A 396 -12.72 30.69 -9.38
C LEU A 396 -11.65 29.63 -9.82
N PRO A 397 -10.88 29.80 -10.93
CA PRO A 397 -9.99 28.74 -11.45
C PRO A 397 -8.82 28.30 -10.55
N SER A 398 -8.46 29.10 -9.54
CA SER A 398 -7.30 28.79 -8.69
C SER A 398 -7.53 27.60 -7.75
N MET A 399 -8.78 27.28 -7.42
CA MET A 399 -9.10 26.07 -6.62
C MET A 399 -9.10 24.81 -7.49
N ILE A 400 -9.65 24.89 -8.70
CA ILE A 400 -9.78 23.78 -9.66
C ILE A 400 -8.40 23.34 -10.19
N ASN A 401 -7.52 24.29 -10.53
CA ASN A 401 -6.20 23.96 -11.08
C ASN A 401 -5.26 23.23 -10.09
N ASN A 402 -5.50 23.32 -8.79
CA ASN A 402 -4.75 22.56 -7.80
C ASN A 402 -5.23 21.10 -7.66
N ALA A 403 -6.44 20.78 -8.12
CA ALA A 403 -7.02 19.44 -8.02
C ALA A 403 -6.29 18.41 -8.89
N LYS A 404 -5.74 18.82 -10.04
CA LYS A 404 -4.90 17.97 -10.91
C LYS A 404 -3.60 17.46 -10.26
N ARG A 405 -3.27 17.92 -9.05
CA ARG A 405 -2.06 17.52 -8.30
C ARG A 405 -2.36 16.61 -7.11
N VAL A 406 -3.62 16.33 -6.79
CA VAL A 406 -3.98 15.46 -5.67
C VAL A 406 -3.93 14.00 -6.16
N PRO A 407 -3.09 13.13 -5.57
CA PRO A 407 -3.09 11.71 -5.93
C PRO A 407 -4.48 11.10 -5.71
N ARG A 408 -5.00 10.26 -6.62
CA ARG A 408 -6.31 9.62 -6.38
C ARG A 408 -6.32 8.65 -5.22
N ASN A 409 -5.20 7.97 -4.96
CA ASN A 409 -5.09 7.10 -3.81
C ASN A 409 -4.94 7.93 -2.52
N PRO A 410 -5.93 7.95 -1.60
CA PRO A 410 -5.88 8.81 -0.42
C PRO A 410 -4.85 8.36 0.62
N VAL A 411 -4.38 7.11 0.53
CA VAL A 411 -3.28 6.63 1.38
C VAL A 411 -1.94 7.23 0.97
N ALA A 412 -1.80 7.68 -0.29
CA ALA A 412 -0.60 8.34 -0.77
C ALA A 412 -0.51 9.82 -0.34
N TRP A 413 -1.56 10.39 0.26
CA TRP A 413 -1.56 11.80 0.67
C TRP A 413 -0.62 12.08 1.82
N SER A 414 0.26 13.08 1.69
CA SER A 414 1.00 13.56 2.85
C SER A 414 0.03 14.06 3.93
N ASP A 415 0.43 14.01 5.20
CA ASP A 415 -0.44 14.46 6.29
C ASP A 415 -0.83 15.94 6.13
N GLU A 416 0.09 16.76 5.61
CA GLU A 416 -0.19 18.16 5.25
C GLU A 416 -1.25 18.29 4.15
N LEU A 417 -1.19 17.44 3.12
CA LEU A 417 -2.17 17.45 2.03
C LEU A 417 -3.53 16.99 2.54
N ARG A 418 -3.58 15.91 3.33
CA ARG A 418 -4.79 15.41 3.96
C ARG A 418 -5.45 16.51 4.80
N GLN A 419 -4.68 17.18 5.67
CA GLN A 419 -5.20 18.25 6.52
C GLN A 419 -5.76 19.42 5.70
N LYS A 420 -5.09 19.80 4.60
CA LYS A 420 -5.60 20.82 3.67
C LYS A 420 -6.93 20.41 3.04
N ILE A 421 -7.05 19.17 2.57
CA ILE A 421 -8.28 18.63 1.99
C ILE A 421 -9.40 18.59 3.03
N GLU A 422 -9.13 18.12 4.25
CA GLU A 422 -10.10 18.11 5.36
C GLU A 422 -10.64 19.52 5.64
N CYS A 423 -9.76 20.53 5.72
CA CYS A 423 -10.16 21.92 5.91
C CYS A 423 -11.02 22.44 4.74
N GLN A 424 -10.66 22.12 3.50
CA GLN A 424 -11.43 22.53 2.32
C GLN A 424 -12.82 21.88 2.29
N VAL A 425 -12.89 20.56 2.53
CA VAL A 425 -14.14 19.81 2.59
C VAL A 425 -15.03 20.32 3.71
N ALA A 426 -14.47 20.61 4.89
CA ALA A 426 -15.24 21.17 6.00
C ALA A 426 -15.85 22.54 5.67
N ARG A 427 -15.06 23.44 5.04
CA ARG A 427 -15.55 24.75 4.59
C ARG A 427 -16.64 24.63 3.52
N TRP A 428 -16.44 23.78 2.53
CA TRP A 428 -17.43 23.53 1.49
C TRP A 428 -18.72 22.98 2.06
N LYS A 429 -18.66 22.00 2.99
CA LYS A 429 -19.86 21.47 3.66
C LYS A 429 -20.66 22.56 4.36
N GLN A 430 -20.00 23.55 4.97
CA GLN A 430 -20.68 24.69 5.60
C GLN A 430 -21.29 25.67 4.58
N GLN A 431 -20.74 25.74 3.37
CA GLN A 431 -21.16 26.67 2.31
C GLN A 431 -22.05 26.02 1.25
N ARG A 432 -22.26 24.70 1.32
CA ARG A 432 -22.91 23.92 0.27
C ARG A 432 -24.28 24.46 -0.11
N ASP A 433 -25.16 24.69 0.87
CA ASP A 433 -26.52 25.20 0.63
C ASP A 433 -26.50 26.60 -0.01
N VAL A 434 -25.49 27.41 0.31
CA VAL A 434 -25.32 28.74 -0.30
C VAL A 434 -24.86 28.60 -1.74
N MET A 435 -23.89 27.71 -2.01
CA MET A 435 -23.42 27.44 -3.37
C MET A 435 -24.52 26.88 -4.27
N GLU A 436 -25.35 25.96 -3.75
CA GLU A 436 -26.51 25.42 -4.47
C GLU A 436 -27.51 26.54 -4.83
N LYS A 437 -27.79 27.47 -3.90
CA LYS A 437 -28.64 28.63 -4.18
C LYS A 437 -28.04 29.58 -5.22
N VAL A 438 -26.74 29.87 -5.14
CA VAL A 438 -26.05 30.70 -6.13
C VAL A 438 -26.09 30.06 -7.51
N ARG A 439 -25.87 28.75 -7.58
CA ARG A 439 -25.98 27.98 -8.82
C ARG A 439 -27.39 28.09 -9.42
N ALA A 440 -28.43 27.82 -8.62
CA ALA A 440 -29.81 27.91 -9.08
C ALA A 440 -30.19 29.33 -9.57
N LEU A 441 -29.66 30.36 -8.90
CA LEU A 441 -29.83 31.75 -9.36
C LEU A 441 -29.14 32.02 -10.70
N LEU A 442 -27.93 31.48 -10.90
CA LEU A 442 -27.21 31.62 -12.18
C LEU A 442 -27.92 30.85 -13.29
N GLU A 443 -28.34 29.61 -13.06
CA GLU A 443 -29.10 28.80 -14.02
C GLU A 443 -30.39 29.52 -14.43
N GLY A 444 -31.20 29.99 -13.47
CA GLY A 444 -32.41 30.76 -13.78
C GLY A 444 -32.14 32.09 -14.49
N SER A 445 -30.98 32.71 -14.24
CA SER A 445 -30.56 33.92 -14.96
C SER A 445 -30.16 33.61 -16.41
N CYS A 446 -29.43 32.51 -16.65
CA CYS A 446 -29.12 32.02 -17.99
C CYS A 446 -30.40 31.71 -18.77
N GLU A 447 -31.35 30.99 -18.15
CA GLU A 447 -32.65 30.69 -18.77
C GLU A 447 -33.42 31.96 -19.16
N ALA A 448 -33.44 32.98 -18.30
CA ALA A 448 -34.09 34.26 -18.59
C ALA A 448 -33.40 35.06 -19.70
N MET A 449 -32.08 34.96 -19.84
CA MET A 449 -31.31 35.63 -20.90
C MET A 449 -31.30 34.85 -22.22
N ALA A 450 -31.55 33.55 -22.18
CA ALA A 450 -31.63 32.69 -23.36
C ALA A 450 -32.97 32.82 -24.13
N VAL A 451 -33.91 33.64 -23.63
CA VAL A 451 -35.19 33.92 -24.32
C VAL A 451 -34.89 34.54 -25.69
N PRO A 452 -35.34 33.93 -26.81
CA PRO A 452 -35.09 34.44 -28.15
C PRO A 452 -35.66 35.86 -28.32
N GLU A 453 -34.96 36.73 -29.06
CA GLU A 453 -35.45 38.08 -29.39
C GLU A 453 -36.81 38.04 -30.11
N ASP A 454 -37.09 36.96 -30.87
CA ASP A 454 -38.36 36.72 -31.56
C ASP A 454 -39.56 36.49 -30.61
N GLY A 455 -39.32 36.20 -29.31
CA GLY A 455 -40.37 35.96 -28.33
C GLY A 455 -41.19 37.22 -27.97
N PHE A 456 -40.73 38.40 -28.36
CA PHE A 456 -41.43 39.68 -28.16
C PHE A 456 -42.10 40.23 -29.43
N ASP A 457 -41.78 39.69 -30.61
CA ASP A 457 -42.32 40.17 -31.90
C ASP A 457 -43.69 39.54 -32.25
N GLU A 458 -44.10 38.43 -31.61
CA GLU A 458 -45.42 37.82 -31.83
C GLU A 458 -46.58 38.49 -31.06
N LEU A 459 -46.32 39.51 -30.24
CA LEU A 459 -47.38 40.29 -29.56
C LEU A 459 -47.97 41.42 -30.43
N GLY A 460 -47.58 41.51 -31.70
CA GLY A 460 -48.05 42.51 -32.66
C GLY A 460 -48.83 41.92 -33.84
N SER A 461 -49.95 41.23 -33.63
CA SER A 461 -50.90 40.93 -34.71
C SER A 461 -52.31 40.64 -34.18
N ASP A 462 -52.97 41.67 -33.65
CA ASP A 462 -54.42 41.86 -33.80
C ASP A 462 -54.74 43.32 -33.42
N PHE A 463 -54.60 44.22 -34.40
CA PHE A 463 -55.22 45.54 -34.40
C PHE A 463 -55.86 45.81 -35.76
#